data_AF-A0A3A8GT88-F1
#
_entry.id   AF-A0A3A8GT88-F1
#
_cell.length_a   1.000
_cell.length_b   1.000
_cell.length_c   1.000
_cell.angle_alpha   90.00
_cell.angle_beta   90.00
_cell.angle_gamma   90.00
#
_symmetry.space_group_name_H-M   'P 1'
#
loop_
_entity.id
_entity.type
_entity.pdbx_description
1 polymer ?
#
loop_
_entity_poly.entity_id
_entity_poly.type
_entity_poly.pdbx_seq_one_letter_code
_entity_poly.pdbx_strand_id
1 'polypeptide(L)'
;MSSFRALALLAALSLVPSSAGAEPETPVVGVPYVFATVDAYTVAAISLEITGTLVGENTPRTFRFWPGGRSTDATVSVEAARCDRLALLAMTRPGRYLFTWKWDTTAFNIVTCTLTRQ
;
A
#
# COMPACT_ATOMS: atom_id res chain seq x y z
N MET A 1 -44.62 2.09 -18.98
CA MET A 1 -43.15 2.15 -19.09
C MET A 1 -42.58 2.64 -17.76
N SER A 2 -41.57 1.94 -17.23
CA SER A 2 -40.47 2.54 -16.42
C SER A 2 -40.60 2.79 -14.91
N SER A 3 -41.18 1.90 -14.11
CA SER A 3 -40.98 1.94 -12.64
C SER A 3 -39.65 1.30 -12.19
N PHE A 4 -39.05 0.45 -13.03
CA PHE A 4 -37.80 -0.26 -12.72
C PHE A 4 -36.53 0.58 -12.91
N ARG A 5 -36.59 1.71 -13.62
CA ARG A 5 -35.41 2.58 -13.84
C ARG A 5 -35.04 3.40 -12.60
N ALA A 6 -36.00 3.75 -11.75
CA ALA A 6 -35.74 4.60 -10.58
C ALA A 6 -34.97 3.87 -9.46
N LEU A 7 -35.20 2.56 -9.29
CA LEU A 7 -34.51 1.76 -8.27
C LEU A 7 -33.04 1.48 -8.60
N ALA A 8 -32.67 1.45 -9.89
CA ALA A 8 -31.29 1.21 -10.30
C ALA A 8 -30.36 2.39 -10.01
N LEU A 9 -30.88 3.63 -9.96
CA LEU A 9 -30.07 4.82 -9.69
C LEU A 9 -29.69 4.98 -8.20
N LEU A 10 -30.51 4.48 -7.28
CA LEU A 10 -30.25 4.60 -5.83
C LEU A 10 -29.16 3.64 -5.32
N ALA A 11 -28.90 2.53 -6.03
CA ALA A 11 -27.85 1.57 -5.66
C ALA A 11 -26.44 2.03 -6.02
N ALA A 12 -26.29 3.07 -6.85
CA ALA A 12 -24.97 3.55 -7.29
C ALA A 12 -24.31 4.54 -6.32
N LEU A 13 -25.03 5.03 -5.30
CA LEU A 13 -24.55 6.09 -4.39
C LEU A 13 -23.90 5.56 -3.10
N SER A 14 -23.90 4.24 -2.84
CA SER A 14 -23.35 3.67 -1.60
C SER A 14 -21.98 3.02 -1.72
N LEU A 15 -21.35 3.04 -2.90
CA LEU A 15 -19.96 2.59 -3.08
C LEU A 15 -19.00 3.76 -2.88
N VAL A 16 -19.11 4.44 -1.73
CA VAL A 16 -17.98 5.24 -1.27
C VAL A 16 -16.96 4.22 -0.73
N PRO A 17 -15.74 4.15 -1.27
CA PRO A 17 -14.72 3.27 -0.72
C PRO A 17 -14.48 3.70 0.73
N SER A 18 -14.90 2.86 1.68
CA SER A 18 -14.77 3.12 3.13
C SER A 18 -13.32 3.30 3.61
N SER A 19 -12.34 3.09 2.72
CA SER A 19 -10.92 3.32 2.96
C SER A 19 -10.48 4.76 2.72
N ALA A 20 -11.32 5.64 2.14
CA ALA A 20 -11.01 7.05 1.95
C ALA A 20 -11.06 7.81 3.29
N GLY A 21 -10.03 7.63 4.13
CA GLY A 21 -9.87 8.33 5.41
C GLY A 21 -9.60 7.46 6.63
N ALA A 22 -9.38 6.15 6.46
CA ALA A 22 -8.90 5.31 7.57
C ALA A 22 -7.48 5.75 7.99
N GLU A 23 -7.22 5.78 9.29
CA GLU A 23 -5.87 6.03 9.79
C GLU A 23 -4.91 4.94 9.29
N PRO A 24 -3.73 5.30 8.76
CA PRO A 24 -2.76 4.33 8.30
C PRO A 24 -2.37 3.32 9.38
N GLU A 25 -2.43 2.04 9.04
CA GLU A 25 -2.08 0.95 9.92
C GLU A 25 -0.58 0.86 10.14
N THR A 26 -0.18 0.50 11.36
CA THR A 26 1.23 0.20 11.64
C THR A 26 1.53 -1.24 11.24
N PRO A 27 2.50 -1.48 10.35
CA PRO A 27 2.88 -2.82 9.91
C PRO A 27 3.50 -3.63 11.06
N VAL A 28 3.19 -4.92 11.08
CA VAL A 28 3.82 -5.88 11.98
C VAL A 28 5.21 -6.20 11.46
N VAL A 29 6.22 -6.05 12.30
CA VAL A 29 7.60 -6.30 11.88
C VAL A 29 7.85 -7.78 11.60
N GLY A 30 8.65 -8.06 10.57
CA GLY A 30 8.93 -9.40 10.08
C GLY A 30 7.85 -9.98 9.15
N VAL A 31 6.67 -9.34 9.07
CA VAL A 31 5.57 -9.80 8.22
C VAL A 31 5.66 -9.18 6.83
N PRO A 32 5.66 -10.00 5.76
CA PRO A 32 5.55 -9.49 4.39
C PRO A 32 4.10 -9.16 4.05
N TYR A 33 3.86 -7.94 3.59
CA TYR A 33 2.59 -7.48 3.05
C TYR A 33 2.63 -7.57 1.52
N VAL A 34 1.76 -8.38 0.93
CA VAL A 34 1.72 -8.63 -0.52
C VAL A 34 0.51 -7.94 -1.12
N PHE A 35 0.75 -6.87 -1.87
CA PHE A 35 -0.27 -6.08 -2.55
C PHE A 35 -0.54 -6.65 -3.94
N ALA A 36 -1.81 -6.94 -4.22
CA ALA A 36 -2.32 -7.27 -5.54
C ALA A 36 -2.53 -6.02 -6.42
N THR A 37 -2.89 -4.90 -5.80
CA THR A 37 -2.90 -3.57 -6.41
C THR A 37 -2.24 -2.57 -5.48
N VAL A 38 -1.57 -1.58 -6.06
CA VAL A 38 -1.10 -0.40 -5.34
C VAL A 38 -1.88 0.78 -5.89
N ASP A 39 -2.63 1.44 -5.01
CA ASP A 39 -3.57 2.51 -5.37
C ASP A 39 -2.99 3.89 -5.04
N ALA A 40 -2.24 4.00 -3.94
CA ALA A 40 -1.50 5.21 -3.58
C ALA A 40 -0.17 4.86 -2.92
N TYR A 41 0.81 5.74 -3.11
CA TYR A 41 2.13 5.62 -2.52
C TYR A 41 2.66 7.01 -2.16
N THR A 42 3.01 7.22 -0.90
CA THR A 42 3.45 8.51 -0.37
C THR A 42 4.77 8.32 0.35
N VAL A 43 5.75 9.16 0.02
CA VAL A 43 7.04 9.22 0.72
C VAL A 43 7.13 10.54 1.46
N ALA A 44 7.41 10.48 2.75
CA ALA A 44 7.73 11.61 3.60
C ALA A 44 9.14 11.46 4.18
N ALA A 45 9.64 12.49 4.86
CA ALA A 45 11.03 12.55 5.31
C ALA A 45 11.46 11.34 6.18
N ILE A 46 10.53 10.77 6.97
CA ILE A 46 10.80 9.70 7.95
C ILE A 46 9.74 8.60 7.92
N SER A 47 8.85 8.63 6.93
CA SER A 47 7.76 7.66 6.82
C SER A 47 7.38 7.44 5.38
N LEU A 48 6.79 6.29 5.14
CA LEU A 48 6.29 5.88 3.85
C LEU A 48 4.92 5.26 4.04
N GLU A 49 3.99 5.64 3.17
CA GLU A 49 2.63 5.12 3.20
C GLU A 49 2.31 4.42 1.88
N ILE A 50 1.74 3.23 1.98
CA ILE A 50 1.27 2.46 0.83
C ILE A 50 -0.19 2.16 1.05
N THR A 51 -1.01 2.54 0.07
CA THR A 51 -2.41 2.13 -0.01
C THR A 51 -2.57 1.16 -1.15
N GLY A 52 -3.20 0.03 -0.89
CA GLY A 52 -3.45 -0.98 -1.90
C GLY A 52 -4.29 -2.13 -1.39
N THR A 53 -4.68 -3.02 -2.29
CA THR A 53 -5.43 -4.23 -1.92
C THR A 53 -4.46 -5.38 -1.71
N LEU A 54 -4.49 -6.03 -0.54
CA LEU A 54 -3.67 -7.20 -0.26
C LEU A 54 -4.20 -8.45 -1.00
N VAL A 55 -3.31 -9.40 -1.29
CA VAL A 55 -3.71 -10.68 -1.90
C VAL A 55 -4.69 -11.41 -0.98
N GLY A 56 -5.85 -11.78 -1.53
CA GLY A 56 -6.92 -12.46 -0.78
C GLY A 56 -7.87 -11.51 -0.05
N GLU A 57 -7.63 -10.20 -0.11
CA GLU A 57 -8.53 -9.17 0.40
C GLU A 57 -9.23 -8.43 -0.76
N ASN A 58 -10.38 -7.82 -0.48
CA ASN A 58 -11.17 -7.05 -1.46
C ASN A 58 -11.27 -5.56 -1.11
N THR A 59 -10.68 -5.15 0.02
CA THR A 59 -10.72 -3.78 0.53
C THR A 59 -9.32 -3.21 0.58
N PRO A 60 -9.07 -2.03 0.00
CA PRO A 60 -7.78 -1.37 0.13
C PRO A 60 -7.44 -1.06 1.59
N ARG A 61 -6.18 -1.23 1.95
CA ARG A 61 -5.61 -0.91 3.25
C ARG A 61 -4.46 0.06 3.07
N THR A 62 -4.29 0.94 4.05
CA THR A 62 -3.18 1.89 4.07
C THR A 62 -2.26 1.50 5.20
N PHE A 63 -0.98 1.27 4.88
CA PHE A 63 0.05 1.00 5.87
C PHE A 63 1.05 2.15 5.92
N ARG A 64 1.37 2.62 7.13
CA ARG A 64 2.45 3.58 7.37
C ARG A 64 3.66 2.85 7.93
N PHE A 65 4.69 2.77 7.10
CA PHE A 65 6.01 2.26 7.48
C PHE A 65 6.84 3.43 8.01
N TRP A 66 7.27 3.35 9.26
CA TRP A 66 8.18 4.30 9.88
C TRP A 66 9.48 3.57 10.20
N PRO A 67 10.59 3.64 9.46
CA PRO A 67 11.81 2.82 9.64
C PRO A 67 12.57 2.88 10.99
N GLY A 68 11.88 2.91 12.12
CA GLY A 68 12.29 3.41 13.42
C GLY A 68 13.60 2.84 13.94
N GLY A 69 14.58 3.72 14.03
CA GLY A 69 15.76 3.59 14.86
C GLY A 69 16.25 4.97 15.25
N ARG A 70 17.09 5.07 16.28
CA ARG A 70 17.88 6.27 16.60
C ARG A 70 18.82 6.71 15.46
N SER A 71 18.84 5.98 14.35
CA SER A 71 19.54 6.33 13.13
C SER A 71 18.86 7.53 12.49
N THR A 72 19.40 8.71 12.77
CA THR A 72 19.40 9.91 11.93
C THR A 72 20.04 9.67 10.55
N ASP A 73 20.21 8.43 10.13
CA ASP A 73 21.08 8.06 9.02
C ASP A 73 20.28 8.02 7.73
N ALA A 74 20.80 8.74 6.74
CA ALA A 74 20.31 8.81 5.37
C ALA A 74 20.04 7.43 4.74
N THR A 75 20.58 6.33 5.29
CA THR A 75 20.42 4.96 4.83
C THR A 75 18.94 4.57 4.69
N VAL A 76 18.09 4.77 5.70
CA VAL A 76 16.72 4.25 5.54
C VAL A 76 15.85 5.03 4.55
N SER A 77 16.12 6.33 4.40
CA SER A 77 15.52 7.14 3.33
C SER A 77 16.00 6.70 1.94
N VAL A 78 17.27 6.27 1.83
CA VAL A 78 17.83 5.71 0.59
C VAL A 78 17.21 4.35 0.28
N GLU A 79 16.96 3.51 1.29
CA GLU A 79 16.45 2.17 1.04
C GLU A 79 14.97 2.22 0.64
N ALA A 80 14.19 3.08 1.31
CA ALA A 80 12.80 3.38 0.95
C ALA A 80 12.71 3.93 -0.49
N ALA A 81 13.58 4.86 -0.87
CA ALA A 81 13.61 5.43 -2.22
C ALA A 81 13.89 4.38 -3.33
N ARG A 82 14.52 3.24 -2.99
CA ARG A 82 14.69 2.13 -3.96
C ARG A 82 13.37 1.43 -4.25
N CYS A 83 12.48 1.37 -3.27
CA CYS A 83 11.17 0.74 -3.40
C CYS A 83 10.17 1.61 -4.16
N ASP A 84 10.37 2.93 -4.19
CA ASP A 84 9.50 3.88 -4.92
C ASP A 84 9.29 3.47 -6.37
N ARG A 85 10.37 3.12 -7.08
CA ARG A 85 10.28 2.74 -8.51
C ARG A 85 9.45 1.47 -8.71
N LEU A 86 9.54 0.53 -7.77
CA LEU A 86 8.77 -0.71 -7.83
C LEU A 86 7.29 -0.46 -7.51
N ALA A 87 7.01 0.37 -6.50
CA ALA A 87 5.65 0.77 -6.16
C ALA A 87 4.98 1.54 -7.31
N LEU A 88 5.67 2.53 -7.89
CA LEU A 88 5.17 3.28 -9.05
C LEU A 88 4.93 2.36 -10.26
N LEU A 89 5.78 1.37 -10.48
CA LEU A 89 5.58 0.40 -11.55
C LEU A 89 4.34 -0.48 -11.30
N ALA A 90 4.11 -0.89 -10.05
CA ALA A 90 2.90 -1.62 -9.66
C ALA A 90 1.62 -0.77 -9.84
N MET A 91 1.68 0.52 -9.49
CA MET A 91 0.57 1.47 -9.64
C MET A 91 0.17 1.68 -11.11
N THR A 92 1.15 1.82 -12.02
CA THR A 92 0.87 2.07 -13.44
C THR A 92 0.32 0.84 -14.18
N ARG A 93 0.40 -0.35 -13.57
CA ARG A 93 -0.03 -1.62 -14.17
C ARG A 93 -0.75 -2.51 -13.14
N PRO A 94 -1.95 -2.12 -12.67
CA PRO A 94 -2.69 -2.89 -11.68
C PRO A 94 -2.93 -4.33 -12.13
N GLY A 95 -2.72 -5.31 -11.24
CA GLY A 95 -2.91 -6.74 -11.52
C GLY A 95 -1.86 -7.39 -12.42
N ARG A 96 -0.82 -6.67 -12.85
CA ARG A 96 0.33 -7.27 -13.58
C ARG A 96 1.46 -7.72 -12.66
N TYR A 97 1.53 -7.12 -11.47
CA TYR A 97 2.58 -7.37 -10.52
C TYR A 97 2.00 -7.50 -9.12
N LEU A 98 2.59 -8.41 -8.34
CA LEU A 98 2.49 -8.42 -6.90
C LEU A 98 3.62 -7.57 -6.34
N PHE A 99 3.25 -6.60 -5.52
CA PHE A 99 4.22 -5.78 -4.81
C PHE A 99 4.30 -6.24 -3.36
N THR A 100 5.43 -6.79 -2.96
CA THR A 100 5.67 -7.24 -1.59
C THR A 100 6.49 -6.21 -0.85
N TRP A 101 6.04 -5.84 0.34
CA TRP A 101 6.78 -5.02 1.29
C TRP A 101 7.02 -5.78 2.59
N LYS A 102 8.26 -5.84 3.06
CA LYS A 102 8.62 -6.43 4.35
C LYS A 102 9.55 -5.48 5.09
N TRP A 103 9.19 -5.18 6.33
CA TRP A 103 10.13 -4.57 7.27
C TRP A 103 10.74 -5.67 8.12
N ASP A 104 12.06 -5.74 8.18
CA ASP A 104 12.78 -6.66 9.06
C ASP A 104 13.39 -5.99 10.31
N THR A 105 13.24 -6.60 11.49
CA THR A 105 13.95 -6.20 12.72
C THR A 105 15.34 -6.83 12.75
N THR A 106 16.18 -6.49 11.78
CA THR A 106 17.62 -6.69 11.94
C THR A 106 18.23 -5.46 12.61
N ALA A 107 19.48 -5.55 13.08
CA ALA A 107 20.19 -4.44 13.75
C ALA A 107 20.20 -3.10 12.97
N PHE A 108 19.81 -3.12 11.69
CA PHE A 108 19.81 -1.98 10.77
C PHE A 108 18.43 -1.59 10.23
N ASN A 109 17.33 -2.17 10.72
CA ASN A 109 15.96 -1.89 10.24
C ASN A 109 15.84 -1.91 8.71
N ILE A 110 16.14 -3.07 8.12
CA ILE A 110 16.20 -3.21 6.66
C ILE A 110 14.79 -3.33 6.09
N VAL A 111 14.51 -2.49 5.10
CA VAL A 111 13.31 -2.60 4.25
C VAL A 111 13.63 -3.49 3.06
N THR A 112 12.79 -4.49 2.83
CA THR A 112 12.83 -5.33 1.62
C THR A 112 11.55 -5.11 0.83
N CYS A 113 11.70 -4.80 -0.46
CA CYS A 113 10.60 -4.72 -1.40
C CYS A 113 10.89 -5.59 -2.63
N THR A 114 9.86 -6.28 -3.10
CA THR A 114 9.94 -7.18 -4.25
C THR A 114 8.77 -6.92 -5.19
N LEU A 115 9.05 -6.91 -6.49
CA LEU A 115 8.02 -6.84 -7.52
C LEU A 115 8.03 -8.15 -8.32
N THR A 116 6.98 -8.94 -8.16
CA THR A 116 6.83 -10.24 -8.83
C THR A 116 5.81 -10.10 -9.95
N ARG A 117 6.14 -10.52 -11.16
CA ARG A 117 5.19 -10.54 -12.28
C ARG A 117 4.16 -11.67 -12.06
N GLN A 118 2.88 -11.37 -12.30
CA GLN A 118 1.80 -12.36 -12.39
C GLN A 118 1.64 -12.90 -13.81
#